data_AF-A0A935ITL9-F1
#
_entry.id   AF-A0A935ITL9-F1
#
_cell.length_a   1.000
_cell.length_b   1.000
_cell.length_c   1.000
_cell.angle_alpha   90.00
_cell.angle_beta   90.00
_cell.angle_gamma   90.00
#
_symmetry.space_group_name_H-M   'P 1'
#
loop_
_entity.id
_entity.type
_entity.pdbx_description
1 polymer ?
#
loop_
_entity_poly.entity_id
_entity_poly.type
_entity_poly.pdbx_seq_one_letter_code
_entity_poly.pdbx_strand_id
1 'polypeptide(L)'
;MEKIWFYTTLLQIKEVIQNAEIKIPKRGRGNRATPCIWLSTNTDWDETPRIILFKNTYDLDEAEENQFTARIELAPACKLMNWKHYKRTQSISQKQIHEVESFGYSMGFGIDKWYYVKDNIPNTYWIRVQYFNGQKWVNYSRKH
;
A
#
# COMPACT_ATOMS: atom_id res chain seq x y z
N MET A 1 5.08 19.37 5.03
CA MET A 1 4.76 18.11 5.73
C MET A 1 4.62 17.04 4.67
N GLU A 2 5.28 15.89 4.82
CA GLU A 2 5.21 14.82 3.81
C GLU A 2 3.82 14.19 3.77
N LYS A 3 3.35 13.84 2.56
CA LYS A 3 2.06 13.17 2.36
C LYS A 3 2.21 11.68 2.65
N ILE A 4 1.23 11.10 3.33
CA ILE A 4 1.20 9.67 3.65
C ILE A 4 0.13 9.00 2.78
N TRP A 5 0.50 7.92 2.12
CA TRP A 5 -0.35 7.23 1.17
C TRP A 5 -0.56 5.78 1.56
N PHE A 6 -1.82 5.36 1.58
CA PHE A 6 -2.20 3.96 1.49
C PHE A 6 -2.45 3.61 0.02
N TYR A 7 -1.76 2.61 -0.50
CA TYR A 7 -1.92 2.12 -1.88
C TYR A 7 -2.67 0.80 -1.88
N THR A 8 -3.60 0.63 -2.84
CA THR A 8 -4.43 -0.56 -2.95
C THR A 8 -4.97 -0.71 -4.38
N THR A 9 -5.76 -1.74 -4.65
CA THR A 9 -6.41 -1.93 -5.94
C THR A 9 -7.73 -1.17 -6.04
N LEU A 10 -8.20 -0.83 -7.26
CA LEU A 10 -9.54 -0.25 -7.45
C LEU A 10 -10.68 -1.22 -7.06
N LEU A 11 -10.43 -2.53 -6.98
CA LEU A 11 -11.39 -3.47 -6.39
C LEU A 11 -11.48 -3.30 -4.87
N GLN A 12 -10.33 -3.31 -4.20
CA GLN A 12 -10.26 -3.17 -2.74
C GLN A 12 -10.66 -1.78 -2.26
N ILE A 13 -10.38 -0.72 -3.02
CA ILE A 13 -10.75 0.64 -2.62
C ILE A 13 -12.27 0.80 -2.50
N LYS A 14 -13.07 0.10 -3.32
CA LYS A 14 -14.53 0.14 -3.23
C LYS A 14 -15.00 -0.41 -1.89
N GLU A 15 -14.43 -1.54 -1.45
CA GLU A 15 -14.70 -2.12 -0.14
C GLU A 15 -14.25 -1.20 1.00
N VAL A 16 -13.05 -0.62 0.89
CA VAL A 16 -12.52 0.33 1.87
C VAL A 16 -13.46 1.52 2.01
N ILE A 17 -13.87 2.15 0.91
CA ILE A 17 -14.82 3.27 0.89
C ILE A 17 -16.17 2.88 1.48
N GLN A 18 -16.71 1.72 1.10
CA GLN A 18 -18.00 1.22 1.62
C GLN A 18 -17.95 0.98 3.13
N ASN A 19 -16.86 0.43 3.63
CA ASN A 19 -16.65 0.16 5.05
C ASN A 19 -16.20 1.40 5.84
N ALA A 20 -15.89 2.52 5.16
CA ALA A 20 -15.31 3.73 5.75
C ALA A 20 -14.05 3.47 6.60
N GLU A 21 -13.28 2.44 6.25
CA GLU A 21 -12.16 1.97 7.08
C GLU A 21 -11.14 1.20 6.23
N ILE A 22 -9.85 1.48 6.44
CA ILE A 22 -8.76 0.61 5.98
C ILE A 22 -8.52 -0.43 7.07
N LYS A 23 -8.88 -1.68 6.78
CA LYS A 23 -8.77 -2.79 7.73
C LYS A 23 -7.40 -3.46 7.65
N ILE A 24 -6.87 -3.85 8.80
CA ILE A 24 -5.71 -4.74 8.87
C ILE A 24 -6.08 -6.06 8.19
N PRO A 25 -5.22 -6.59 7.29
CA PRO A 25 -5.50 -7.86 6.65
C PRO A 25 -5.54 -9.00 7.67
N LYS A 26 -6.38 -10.01 7.42
CA LYS A 26 -6.39 -11.23 8.23
C LYS A 26 -5.03 -11.93 8.11
N ARG A 27 -4.52 -12.48 9.21
CA ARG A 27 -3.28 -13.29 9.18
C ARG A 27 -3.49 -14.50 8.27
N GLY A 28 -2.68 -14.60 7.22
CA GLY A 28 -2.63 -15.79 6.37
C GLY A 28 -2.04 -16.99 7.09
N ARG A 29 -2.46 -18.21 6.71
CA ARG A 29 -1.88 -19.46 7.25
C ARG A 29 -0.38 -19.51 6.91
N GLY A 30 0.45 -19.82 7.90
CA GLY A 30 1.91 -19.93 7.73
C GLY A 30 2.67 -18.60 7.73
N ASN A 31 1.99 -17.44 7.74
CA ASN A 31 2.67 -16.15 7.82
C ASN A 31 3.04 -15.80 9.27
N ARG A 32 4.34 -15.70 9.54
CA ARG A 32 4.89 -15.31 10.85
C ARG A 32 4.89 -13.81 11.09
N ALA A 33 4.77 -13.00 10.03
CA ALA A 33 4.67 -11.55 10.17
C ALA A 33 3.35 -11.17 10.84
N THR A 34 3.40 -10.17 11.72
CA THR A 34 2.18 -9.56 12.24
C THR A 34 1.51 -8.78 11.10
N PRO A 35 0.21 -9.04 10.83
CA PRO A 35 -0.52 -8.24 9.87
C PRO A 35 -0.47 -6.76 10.22
N CYS A 36 -0.30 -5.93 9.21
CA CYS A 36 -0.24 -4.48 9.34
C CYS A 36 -0.74 -3.84 8.05
N ILE A 37 -1.05 -2.55 8.14
CA ILE A 37 -1.32 -1.73 6.97
C ILE A 37 -0.02 -1.04 6.59
N TRP A 38 0.38 -1.19 5.33
CA TRP A 38 1.56 -0.54 4.78
C TRP A 38 1.19 0.82 4.19
N LEU A 39 2.01 1.81 4.49
CA LEU A 39 1.88 3.20 4.08
C LEU A 39 3.20 3.66 3.48
N SER A 40 3.14 4.65 2.59
CA SER A 40 4.33 5.18 1.93
C SER A 40 4.27 6.71 1.84
N THR A 41 5.42 7.37 1.96
CA THR A 41 5.55 8.79 1.62
C THR A 41 5.88 9.02 0.14
N ASN A 42 6.06 7.96 -0.63
CA ASN A 42 6.26 8.07 -2.07
C ASN A 42 4.98 8.55 -2.76
N THR A 43 5.05 9.67 -3.48
CA THR A 43 3.95 10.22 -4.29
C THR A 43 3.87 9.62 -5.68
N ASP A 44 4.96 9.00 -6.15
CA ASP A 44 5.22 8.69 -7.55
C ASP A 44 5.15 7.16 -7.78
N TRP A 45 4.27 6.49 -7.03
CA TRP A 45 4.09 5.03 -7.04
C TRP A 45 3.68 4.45 -8.41
N ASP A 46 3.56 5.27 -9.46
CA ASP A 46 3.10 4.89 -10.80
C ASP A 46 3.94 3.78 -11.46
N GLU A 47 5.16 3.51 -10.96
CA GLU A 47 6.05 2.46 -11.47
C GLU A 47 5.92 1.10 -10.77
N THR A 48 5.27 1.00 -9.59
CA THR A 48 5.33 -0.18 -8.71
C THR A 48 4.21 -1.22 -8.83
N PRO A 49 2.92 -0.86 -9.06
CA PRO A 49 1.86 -1.84 -9.29
C PRO A 49 2.18 -2.76 -10.47
N ARG A 50 3.00 -2.25 -11.41
CA ARG A 50 3.60 -3.00 -12.52
C ARG A 50 4.56 -4.11 -12.11
N ILE A 51 4.82 -4.39 -10.83
CA ILE A 51 5.74 -5.49 -10.47
C ILE A 51 5.13 -6.48 -9.45
N ILE A 52 4.25 -6.03 -8.55
CA ILE A 52 3.65 -6.96 -7.57
C ILE A 52 2.57 -7.85 -8.22
N LEU A 53 1.84 -7.36 -9.23
CA LEU A 53 0.97 -8.19 -10.08
C LEU A 53 1.78 -9.14 -10.98
N PHE A 54 3.01 -8.77 -11.33
CA PHE A 54 3.82 -9.45 -12.36
C PHE A 54 4.48 -10.75 -11.89
N LYS A 55 4.50 -11.01 -10.58
CA LYS A 55 4.88 -12.33 -10.05
C LYS A 55 3.73 -13.34 -9.99
N ASN A 56 2.49 -12.90 -10.23
CA ASN A 56 1.32 -13.77 -10.38
C ASN A 56 0.69 -13.53 -11.75
N THR A 57 1.17 -14.24 -12.78
CA THR A 57 0.31 -14.81 -13.84
C THR A 57 -0.68 -13.87 -14.55
N TYR A 58 -0.37 -12.60 -14.76
CA TYR A 58 -1.17 -11.74 -15.65
C TYR A 58 -0.30 -11.31 -16.82
N ASP A 59 -0.78 -11.57 -18.03
CA ASP A 59 -0.16 -11.06 -19.25
C ASP A 59 -0.19 -9.53 -19.21
N LEU A 60 0.81 -8.88 -19.79
CA LEU A 60 0.94 -7.42 -19.79
C LEU A 60 -0.33 -6.73 -20.33
N ASP A 61 -0.98 -7.37 -21.31
CA ASP A 61 -2.21 -6.91 -21.94
C ASP A 61 -3.44 -7.02 -21.00
N GLU A 62 -3.51 -8.07 -20.16
CA GLU A 62 -4.54 -8.19 -19.11
C GLU A 62 -4.31 -7.23 -17.94
N ALA A 63 -3.05 -6.92 -17.63
CA ALA A 63 -2.70 -5.92 -16.61
C ALA A 63 -3.01 -4.49 -17.08
N GLU A 64 -2.94 -4.21 -18.38
CA GLU A 64 -3.38 -2.96 -19.00
C GLU A 64 -4.92 -2.80 -19.01
N GLU A 65 -5.69 -3.88 -19.12
CA GLU A 65 -7.14 -3.84 -18.91
C GLU A 65 -7.51 -3.74 -17.41
N ASN A 66 -6.66 -4.25 -16.52
CA ASN A 66 -6.84 -4.22 -15.06
C ASN A 66 -6.11 -3.03 -14.38
N GLN A 67 -6.07 -1.86 -15.02
CA GLN A 67 -5.53 -0.56 -14.54
C GLN A 67 -6.16 -0.04 -13.23
N PHE A 68 -6.01 -0.80 -12.16
CA PHE A 68 -6.78 -0.68 -10.95
C PHE A 68 -5.87 -0.31 -9.79
N THR A 69 -5.11 0.79 -9.89
CA THR A 69 -4.39 1.33 -8.72
C THR A 69 -5.19 2.46 -8.11
N ALA A 70 -5.44 2.36 -6.81
CA ALA A 70 -6.07 3.39 -6.00
C ALA A 70 -5.18 3.76 -4.83
N ARG A 71 -5.35 4.97 -4.31
CA ARG A 71 -4.66 5.42 -3.12
C ARG A 71 -5.51 6.33 -2.25
N ILE A 72 -5.21 6.34 -0.96
CA ILE A 72 -5.81 7.24 0.02
C ILE A 72 -4.69 8.06 0.63
N GLU A 73 -4.81 9.39 0.55
CA GLU A 73 -3.96 10.29 1.32
C GLU A 73 -4.46 10.33 2.77
N LEU A 74 -3.56 10.17 3.72
CA LEU A 74 -3.87 10.13 5.15
C LEU A 74 -3.33 11.35 5.87
N ALA A 75 -4.08 11.80 6.86
CA ALA A 75 -3.65 12.79 7.82
C ALA A 75 -2.50 12.25 8.68
N PRO A 76 -1.54 13.11 9.11
CA PRO A 76 -0.38 12.72 9.92
C PRO A 76 -0.71 12.17 11.31
N ALA A 77 -1.98 12.21 11.73
CA ALA A 77 -2.41 11.84 13.07
C ALA A 77 -2.41 10.32 13.32
N CYS A 78 -2.07 9.49 12.33
CA CYS A 78 -1.86 8.05 12.52
C CYS A 78 -0.45 7.76 13.09
N LYS A 79 -0.35 6.85 14.07
CA LYS A 79 0.93 6.48 14.68
C LYS A 79 1.75 5.62 13.71
N LEU A 80 2.59 6.26 12.91
CA LEU A 80 3.46 5.59 11.95
C LEU A 80 4.67 4.94 12.62
N MET A 81 4.98 3.72 12.19
CA MET A 81 6.22 3.04 12.54
C MET A 81 7.03 2.77 11.27
N ASN A 82 8.32 3.07 11.28
CA ASN A 82 9.17 2.87 10.12
C ASN A 82 9.65 1.42 9.96
N TRP A 83 10.24 1.12 8.80
CA TRP A 83 10.83 -0.18 8.49
C TRP A 83 11.87 -0.64 9.52
N LYS A 84 12.72 0.26 10.05
CA LYS A 84 13.70 -0.07 11.10
C LYS A 84 13.02 -0.61 12.36
N HIS A 85 11.89 -0.02 12.76
CA HIS A 85 11.08 -0.51 13.87
C HIS A 85 10.41 -1.84 13.54
N TYR A 86 9.92 -2.02 12.31
CA TYR A 86 9.34 -3.27 11.83
C TYR A 86 10.32 -4.44 11.96
N LYS A 87 11.54 -4.30 11.43
CA LYS A 87 12.60 -5.34 11.51
C LYS A 87 12.90 -5.80 12.93
N ARG A 88 12.84 -4.88 13.91
CA ARG A 88 13.15 -5.18 15.31
C ARG A 88 12.00 -5.85 16.07
N THR A 89 10.77 -5.65 15.61
CA THR A 89 9.57 -6.03 16.37
C THR A 89 8.84 -7.23 15.78
N GLN A 90 9.20 -7.66 14.57
CA GLN A 90 8.54 -8.74 13.87
C GLN A 90 9.38 -10.01 13.90
N SER A 91 8.71 -11.16 14.02
CA SER A 91 9.33 -12.49 13.97
C SER A 91 9.64 -12.93 12.53
N ILE A 92 10.24 -12.06 11.74
CA ILE A 92 10.68 -12.32 10.37
C ILE A 92 12.17 -12.70 10.36
N SER A 93 12.57 -13.60 9.47
CA SER A 93 13.96 -14.00 9.35
C SER A 93 14.82 -12.92 8.68
N GLN A 94 16.13 -12.91 8.96
CA GLN A 94 17.07 -12.01 8.29
C GLN A 94 17.09 -12.20 6.77
N LYS A 95 16.91 -13.46 6.31
CA LYS A 95 16.75 -13.76 4.89
C LYS A 95 15.56 -13.03 4.27
N GLN A 96 14.39 -13.09 4.90
CA GLN A 96 13.19 -12.40 4.42
C GLN A 96 13.36 -10.88 4.44
N ILE A 97 14.01 -10.32 5.48
CA ILE A 97 14.33 -8.89 5.52
C ILE A 97 15.18 -8.51 4.31
N HIS A 98 16.25 -9.26 4.06
CA HIS A 98 17.15 -9.00 2.96
C HIS A 98 16.45 -9.14 1.60
N GLU A 99 15.59 -10.14 1.41
CA GLU A 99 14.80 -10.31 0.19
C GLU A 99 13.88 -9.10 -0.07
N VAL A 100 13.20 -8.58 0.96
CA VAL A 100 12.33 -7.40 0.84
C VAL A 100 13.14 -6.14 0.53
N GLU A 101 14.27 -5.93 1.22
CA GLU A 101 15.13 -4.77 1.00
C GLU A 101 15.76 -4.81 -0.39
N SER A 102 16.36 -5.94 -0.78
CA SER A 102 16.96 -6.11 -2.11
C SER A 102 15.94 -5.96 -3.22
N PHE A 103 14.72 -6.50 -3.04
CA PHE A 103 13.63 -6.27 -3.98
C PHE A 103 13.27 -4.77 -4.06
N GLY A 104 13.06 -4.11 -2.93
CA GLY A 104 12.77 -2.68 -2.89
C GLY A 104 13.82 -1.85 -3.62
N TYR A 105 15.11 -2.06 -3.33
CA TYR A 105 16.20 -1.35 -3.99
C TYR A 105 16.32 -1.65 -5.47
N SER A 106 16.18 -2.92 -5.89
CA SER A 106 16.19 -3.31 -7.31
C SER A 106 15.10 -2.61 -8.11
N MET A 107 14.02 -2.26 -7.43
CA MET A 107 12.87 -1.61 -7.99
C MET A 107 12.89 -0.08 -7.87
N GLY A 108 13.99 0.50 -7.36
CA GLY A 108 14.08 1.94 -7.12
C GLY A 108 13.22 2.44 -5.94
N PHE A 109 12.64 1.54 -5.15
CA PHE A 109 11.85 1.90 -3.97
C PHE A 109 12.76 1.98 -2.75
N GLY A 110 12.89 3.18 -2.19
CA GLY A 110 13.49 3.38 -0.87
C GLY A 110 12.61 2.72 0.19
N ILE A 111 13.11 1.63 0.80
CA ILE A 111 12.42 0.93 1.90
C ILE A 111 12.23 1.83 3.15
N ASP A 112 13.03 2.88 3.25
CA ASP A 112 12.96 3.95 4.25
C ASP A 112 11.73 4.84 4.10
N LYS A 113 11.11 4.90 2.91
CA LYS A 113 9.85 5.61 2.66
C LYS A 113 8.61 4.84 3.11
N TRP A 114 8.79 3.63 3.62
CA TRP A 114 7.70 2.77 4.07
C TRP A 114 7.48 2.82 5.57
N TYR A 115 6.20 2.92 5.89
CA TYR A 115 5.69 2.93 7.24
C TYR A 115 4.63 1.85 7.38
N TYR A 116 4.37 1.45 8.62
CA TYR A 116 3.30 0.54 8.93
C TYR A 116 2.52 1.00 10.16
N VAL A 117 1.26 0.60 10.21
CA VAL A 117 0.39 0.77 11.37
C VAL A 117 -0.23 -0.57 11.78
N LYS A 118 -0.49 -0.72 13.09
CA LYS A 118 -1.05 -1.93 13.71
C LYS A 118 -2.52 -1.79 14.12
N ASP A 119 -3.15 -0.68 13.73
CA ASP A 119 -4.54 -0.37 14.01
C ASP A 119 -5.25 -0.10 12.67
N ASN A 120 -6.56 -0.37 12.60
CA ASN A 120 -7.37 0.02 11.46
C ASN A 120 -7.36 1.56 11.33
N ILE A 121 -7.54 2.05 10.10
CA ILE A 121 -7.55 3.49 9.83
C ILE A 121 -8.97 3.92 9.39
N PRO A 122 -9.76 4.56 10.27
CA PRO A 122 -11.07 5.05 9.91
C PRO A 122 -10.98 6.22 8.91
N ASN A 123 -12.07 6.46 8.17
CA ASN A 123 -12.14 7.50 7.14
C ASN A 123 -11.94 8.93 7.66
N THR A 124 -12.04 9.17 8.97
CA THR A 124 -11.74 10.46 9.61
C THR A 124 -10.29 10.89 9.40
N TYR A 125 -9.38 9.96 9.08
CA TYR A 125 -8.00 10.26 8.72
C TYR A 125 -7.79 10.49 7.23
N TRP A 126 -8.80 10.29 6.38
CA TRP A 126 -8.63 10.36 4.93
C TRP A 126 -8.75 11.80 4.44
N ILE A 127 -7.73 12.27 3.74
CA ILE A 127 -7.70 13.60 3.12
C ILE A 127 -8.34 13.53 1.73
N ARG A 128 -7.95 12.53 0.93
CA ARG A 128 -8.54 12.30 -0.40
C ARG A 128 -8.33 10.87 -0.85
N VAL A 129 -9.23 10.40 -1.71
CA VAL A 129 -9.12 9.12 -2.39
C VAL A 129 -8.88 9.38 -3.87
N GLN A 130 -7.94 8.67 -4.47
CA GLN A 130 -7.58 8.80 -5.87
C GLN A 130 -7.47 7.44 -6.54
N TYR A 131 -7.66 7.42 -7.85
CA TYR A 131 -7.35 6.27 -8.69
C TYR A 131 -6.55 6.72 -9.91
N PHE A 132 -5.71 5.83 -10.41
CA PHE A 132 -4.95 6.07 -11.62
C PHE A 132 -5.79 5.67 -12.84
N ASN A 133 -5.93 6.56 -13.82
CA ASN A 133 -6.75 6.33 -15.02
C ASN A 133 -5.92 5.92 -16.26
N GLY A 134 -4.69 5.45 -16.05
CA GLY A 134 -3.73 5.17 -17.12
C GLY A 134 -2.82 6.36 -17.48
N GLN A 135 -3.19 7.59 -17.10
CA GLN A 135 -2.41 8.80 -17.40
C GLN A 135 -2.07 9.63 -16.17
N LYS A 136 -3.02 9.76 -15.23
CA LYS A 136 -2.87 10.59 -14.03
C LYS A 136 -3.75 10.10 -12.89
N TRP A 137 -3.42 10.58 -11.70
CA TRP A 137 -4.27 10.41 -10.52
C TRP A 137 -5.50 11.30 -10.61
N VAL A 138 -6.69 10.70 -10.52
CA VAL A 138 -7.97 11.38 -10.51
C VAL A 138 -8.62 11.19 -9.15
N ASN A 139 -9.23 12.26 -8.61
CA ASN A 139 -9.96 12.16 -7.35
C ASN A 139 -11.20 11.28 -7.52
N TYR A 140 -11.41 10.37 -6.57
CA TYR A 140 -12.64 9.60 -6.49
C TYR A 140 -13.77 10.54 -6.03
N SER A 141 -14.69 10.86 -6.93
CA SER A 141 -15.94 11.55 -6.60
C SER A 141 -17.07 10.53 -6.53
N ARG A 142 -17.82 10.54 -5.42
CA ARG A 142 -19.07 9.79 -5.33
C ARG A 142 -20.04 10.48 -6.30
N LYS A 143 -20.39 9.83 -7.42
CA LYS A 143 -21.60 10.25 -8.15
C LYS A 143 -22.76 9.97 -7.21
N HIS A 144 -23.41 11.05 -6.76
CA HIS A 144 -24.64 11.01 -5.97
C HIS A 144 -25.79 10.47 -6.80
#